data_AF-A0A6I6AAL2-F1
#
_entry.id   AF-A0A6I6AAL2-F1
#
_cell.length_a   1.000
_cell.length_b   1.000
_cell.length_c   1.000
_cell.angle_alpha   90.00
_cell.angle_beta   90.00
_cell.angle_gamma   90.00
#
_symmetry.space_group_name_H-M   'P 1'
#
loop_
_entity.id
_entity.type
_entity.pdbx_description
1 polymer ?
#
loop_
_entity_poly.entity_id
_entity_poly.type
_entity_poly.pdbx_seq_one_letter_code
_entity_poly.pdbx_strand_id
1 'polypeptide(L)'
;MFRFKTMISLCILLGTGLGCFHAHEYWIAHVRYWEFSKVISGSENTICFWMIFGSALSAALIASWKERTSLWLALSGITVGWMFAACTGPMFRFKKGEYLDLLPADIVWEQLSRQALGMLLGAFLFLYWPEIGRFLNSLNGKHSDALTAPRSPSESHGSS
;
A
#
# COMPACT_ATOMS: atom_id res chain seq x y z
N MET A 1 13.74 10.82 -12.51
CA MET A 1 12.62 9.88 -12.36
C MET A 1 12.95 8.71 -11.42
N PHE A 2 14.01 7.92 -11.66
CA PHE A 2 14.33 6.74 -10.82
C PHE A 2 14.62 7.08 -9.33
N ARG A 3 15.43 8.13 -9.07
CA ARG A 3 15.74 8.60 -7.70
C ARG A 3 14.50 9.03 -6.91
N PHE A 4 13.50 9.62 -7.57
CA PHE A 4 12.26 10.07 -6.92
C PHE A 4 11.37 8.88 -6.54
N LYS A 5 11.24 7.87 -7.41
CA LYS A 5 10.48 6.65 -7.11
C LYS A 5 11.06 5.88 -5.93
N THR A 6 12.39 5.78 -5.84
CA THR A 6 13.06 5.14 -4.70
C THR A 6 12.79 5.90 -3.40
N MET A 7 12.84 7.23 -3.42
CA MET A 7 12.52 8.05 -2.25
C MET A 7 11.05 7.88 -1.83
N ILE A 8 10.12 7.92 -2.79
CA ILE A 8 8.69 7.70 -2.53
C ILE A 8 8.44 6.31 -1.95
N SER A 9 9.08 5.28 -2.49
CA SER A 9 8.96 3.91 -2.00
C SER A 9 9.49 3.77 -0.57
N LEU A 10 10.64 4.38 -0.28
CA LEU A 10 11.21 4.42 1.08
C LEU A 10 10.30 5.13 2.06
N CYS A 11 9.73 6.27 1.68
CA CYS A 11 8.79 6.99 2.52
C CYS A 11 7.53 6.15 2.78
N ILE A 12 6.95 5.51 1.76
CA ILE A 12 5.79 4.62 1.93
C ILE A 12 6.14 3.46 2.88
N LEU A 13 7.31 2.84 2.76
CA LEU A 13 7.76 1.79 3.67
C LEU A 13 7.90 2.30 5.11
N LEU A 14 8.55 3.45 5.30
CA LEU A 14 8.73 4.06 6.62
C LEU A 14 7.38 4.43 7.24
N GLY A 15 6.50 5.07 6.47
CA GLY A 15 5.16 5.47 6.91
C GLY A 15 4.30 4.27 7.28
N THR A 16 4.27 3.24 6.43
CA THR A 16 3.53 2.00 6.73
C THR A 16 4.11 1.31 7.96
N GLY A 17 5.44 1.25 8.09
CA GLY A 17 6.13 0.66 9.24
C GLY A 17 5.82 1.39 10.55
N LEU A 18 5.87 2.73 10.55
CA LEU A 18 5.45 3.57 11.67
C LEU A 18 3.97 3.34 12.03
N GLY A 19 3.10 3.28 11.03
CA GLY A 19 1.68 2.98 11.24
C GLY A 19 1.45 1.59 11.85
N CYS A 20 2.17 0.57 11.38
CA CYS A 20 2.14 -0.78 11.95
C CYS A 20 2.66 -0.80 13.39
N PHE A 21 3.72 -0.06 13.70
CA PHE A 21 4.26 0.05 15.05
C PHE A 21 3.23 0.68 16.00
N HIS A 22 2.64 1.82 15.62
CA HIS A 22 1.60 2.47 16.43
C HIS A 22 0.34 1.61 16.59
N ALA A 23 -0.09 0.94 15.52
CA ALA A 23 -1.20 0.01 15.57
C ALA A 23 -0.90 -1.17 16.51
N HIS A 24 0.33 -1.68 16.51
CA HIS A 24 0.75 -2.77 17.41
C HIS A 24 0.80 -2.35 18.88
N GLU A 25 1.33 -1.16 19.17
CA GLU A 25 1.33 -0.62 20.53
C GLU A 25 -0.10 -0.38 21.04
N TYR A 26 -0.94 0.24 20.21
CA TYR A 26 -2.35 0.44 20.49
C TYR A 26 -3.07 -0.89 20.73
N TRP A 27 -2.80 -1.87 19.86
CA TRP A 27 -3.32 -3.22 19.94
C TRP A 27 -3.02 -3.91 21.27
N ILE A 28 -1.74 -3.96 21.67
CA ILE A 28 -1.33 -4.61 22.92
C ILE A 28 -2.06 -4.02 24.12
N ALA A 29 -2.26 -2.69 24.14
CA ALA A 29 -2.95 -2.02 25.24
C ALA A 29 -4.46 -2.32 25.32
N HIS A 30 -5.08 -2.72 24.21
CA HIS A 30 -6.55 -2.89 24.11
C HIS A 30 -6.99 -4.35 23.96
N VAL A 31 -6.05 -5.30 23.78
CA VAL A 31 -6.34 -6.74 23.82
C VAL A 31 -6.80 -7.14 25.23
N ARG A 32 -7.93 -7.85 25.30
CA ARG A 32 -8.47 -8.38 26.55
C ARG A 32 -8.38 -9.91 26.55
N TYR A 33 -8.17 -10.47 27.73
CA TYR A 33 -8.26 -11.92 27.95
C TYR A 33 -9.69 -12.29 28.31
N TRP A 34 -10.30 -13.17 27.52
CA TRP A 34 -11.64 -13.70 27.76
C TRP A 34 -11.62 -15.22 27.79
N GLU A 35 -11.97 -15.79 28.95
CA GLU A 35 -11.99 -17.23 29.30
C GLU A 35 -10.72 -18.00 28.94
N PHE A 36 -10.42 -18.18 27.65
CA PHE A 36 -9.26 -18.92 27.15
C PHE A 36 -8.60 -18.29 25.92
N SER A 37 -9.06 -17.12 25.46
CA SER A 37 -8.59 -16.50 24.21
C SER A 37 -8.46 -14.98 24.32
N LYS A 38 -7.59 -14.41 23.49
CA LYS A 38 -7.42 -12.96 23.35
C LYS A 38 -8.48 -12.43 22.40
N VAL A 39 -9.21 -11.41 22.82
CA VAL A 39 -10.28 -10.78 22.04
C VAL A 39 -10.11 -9.28 21.98
N ILE A 40 -10.60 -8.69 20.91
CA ILE A 40 -10.63 -7.24 20.70
C ILE A 40 -11.98 -6.80 20.13
N SER A 41 -12.38 -5.56 20.41
CA SER A 41 -13.58 -4.99 19.80
C SER A 41 -13.36 -4.69 18.30
N GLY A 42 -14.38 -4.86 17.47
CA GLY A 42 -14.37 -4.48 16.05
C GLY A 42 -14.07 -2.99 15.82
N SER A 43 -14.40 -2.13 16.77
CA SER A 43 -14.03 -0.71 16.73
C SER A 43 -12.51 -0.50 16.77
N GLU A 44 -11.78 -1.30 17.55
CA GLU A 44 -10.33 -1.19 17.72
C GLU A 44 -9.59 -1.65 16.45
N ASN A 45 -10.12 -2.68 15.77
CA ASN A 45 -9.61 -3.10 14.46
C ASN A 45 -9.64 -1.93 13.46
N THR A 46 -10.77 -1.20 13.44
CA THR A 46 -10.95 -0.05 12.56
C THR A 46 -9.93 1.05 12.87
N ILE A 47 -9.65 1.30 14.15
CA ILE A 47 -8.65 2.30 14.58
C ILE A 47 -7.24 1.90 14.14
N CYS A 48 -6.83 0.65 14.40
CA CYS A 48 -5.53 0.13 13.95
C CYS A 48 -5.36 0.22 12.43
N PHE A 49 -6.41 -0.08 11.67
CA PHE A 49 -6.40 0.08 10.21
C PHE A 49 -6.12 1.52 9.79
N TRP A 50 -6.85 2.49 10.36
CA TRP A 50 -6.69 3.90 10.01
C TRP A 50 -5.31 4.45 10.40
N MET A 51 -4.70 3.95 11.48
CA MET A 51 -3.31 4.28 11.82
C MET A 51 -2.36 3.84 10.71
N ILE A 52 -2.45 2.59 10.25
CA ILE A 52 -1.58 2.05 9.19
C ILE A 52 -1.81 2.79 7.87
N PHE A 53 -3.08 2.90 7.45
CA PHE A 53 -3.45 3.56 6.19
C PHE A 53 -3.06 5.04 6.19
N GLY A 54 -3.39 5.77 7.27
CA GLY A 54 -3.11 7.19 7.41
C GLY A 54 -1.63 7.51 7.41
N SER A 55 -0.79 6.69 8.07
CA SER A 55 0.66 6.88 8.04
C SER A 55 1.26 6.60 6.66
N ALA A 56 0.80 5.55 5.97
CA ALA A 56 1.23 5.26 4.59
C ALA A 56 0.82 6.39 3.62
N LEU A 57 -0.41 6.89 3.74
CA LEU A 57 -0.95 7.99 2.95
C LEU A 57 -0.14 9.28 3.16
N SER A 58 0.10 9.65 4.42
CA SER A 58 0.85 10.85 4.78
C SER A 58 2.27 10.80 4.24
N ALA A 59 2.93 9.64 4.34
CA ALA A 59 4.27 9.47 3.81
C ALA A 59 4.31 9.53 2.28
N ALA A 60 3.31 8.97 1.60
CA ALA A 60 3.17 9.09 0.14
C ALA A 60 2.98 10.55 -0.30
N LEU A 61 2.15 11.31 0.42
CA LEU A 61 1.91 12.74 0.15
C LEU A 61 3.18 13.57 0.34
N ILE A 62 3.91 13.37 1.45
CA ILE A 62 5.15 14.10 1.74
C ILE A 62 6.21 13.80 0.67
N ALA A 63 6.39 12.51 0.34
CA ALA A 63 7.42 12.10 -0.59
C ALA A 63 7.13 12.50 -2.05
N SER A 64 5.85 12.59 -2.40
CA SER A 64 5.41 12.84 -3.77
C SER A 64 4.91 14.28 -3.99
N TRP A 65 5.00 15.16 -2.99
CA TRP A 65 4.49 16.54 -3.05
C TRP A 65 4.98 17.32 -4.27
N LYS A 66 6.22 17.07 -4.69
CA LYS A 66 6.86 17.72 -5.85
C LYS A 66 6.54 17.04 -7.19
N GLU A 67 6.19 15.76 -7.20
CA GLU A 67 5.91 14.94 -8.39
C GLU A 67 4.44 14.48 -8.38
N ARG A 68 3.54 15.35 -8.87
CA ARG A 68 2.08 15.11 -8.86
C ARG A 68 1.67 13.78 -9.51
N THR A 69 2.31 13.35 -10.60
CA THR A 69 1.97 12.09 -11.29
C THR A 69 2.34 10.86 -10.46
N SER A 70 3.50 10.86 -9.80
CA SER A 70 3.93 9.80 -8.89
C SER A 70 3.04 9.71 -7.65
N LEU A 71 2.54 10.86 -7.17
CA LEU A 71 1.58 10.94 -6.05
C LEU A 71 0.27 10.21 -6.37
N TRP A 72 -0.36 10.54 -7.50
CA TRP A 72 -1.64 9.91 -7.88
C TRP A 72 -1.48 8.39 -8.11
N LEU A 73 -0.37 7.96 -8.70
CA LEU A 73 -0.08 6.52 -8.89
C LEU A 73 0.10 5.79 -7.56
N ALA A 74 0.88 6.35 -6.63
CA ALA A 74 1.06 5.76 -5.30
C ALA A 74 -0.27 5.66 -4.54
N LEU A 75 -1.08 6.72 -4.56
CA LEU A 75 -2.40 6.74 -3.93
C LEU A 75 -3.35 5.69 -4.53
N SER A 76 -3.37 5.60 -5.85
CA SER A 76 -4.17 4.60 -6.57
C SER A 76 -3.74 3.19 -6.17
N GLY A 77 -2.43 2.94 -6.12
CA GLY A 77 -1.86 1.66 -5.73
C GLY A 77 -2.20 1.28 -4.29
N ILE A 78 -2.04 2.18 -3.33
CA ILE A 78 -2.39 1.95 -1.92
C ILE A 78 -3.89 1.57 -1.81
N THR A 79 -4.76 2.33 -2.49
CA THR A 79 -6.21 2.13 -2.42
C THR A 79 -6.65 0.82 -3.07
N VAL A 80 -6.14 0.51 -4.27
CA VAL A 80 -6.47 -0.73 -4.98
C VAL A 80 -5.92 -1.95 -4.23
N GLY A 81 -4.68 -1.85 -3.72
CA GLY A 81 -4.06 -2.89 -2.91
C GLY A 81 -4.85 -3.19 -1.64
N TRP A 82 -5.36 -2.15 -0.98
CA TRP A 82 -6.29 -2.28 0.14
C TRP A 82 -7.60 -2.96 -0.27
N MET A 83 -8.28 -2.47 -1.32
CA MET A 83 -9.55 -3.06 -1.77
C MET A 83 -9.40 -4.54 -2.10
N PHE A 84 -8.31 -4.92 -2.76
CA PHE A 84 -8.02 -6.32 -3.07
C PHE A 84 -7.83 -7.14 -1.79
N ALA A 85 -7.02 -6.67 -0.84
CA ALA A 85 -6.83 -7.36 0.43
C ALA A 85 -8.12 -7.45 1.27
N ALA A 86 -8.96 -6.41 1.24
CA ALA A 86 -10.25 -6.39 1.91
C ALA A 86 -11.26 -7.36 1.28
N CYS A 87 -11.35 -7.39 -0.06
CA CYS A 87 -12.23 -8.30 -0.80
C CYS A 87 -11.81 -9.76 -0.68
N THR A 88 -10.53 -10.06 -0.41
CA THR A 88 -10.11 -11.45 -0.13
C THR A 88 -10.66 -12.02 1.17
N GLY A 89 -11.32 -11.18 2.00
CA GLY A 89 -12.06 -11.55 3.19
C GLY A 89 -11.23 -12.23 4.29
N PRO A 90 -11.70 -12.24 5.54
CA PRO A 90 -11.20 -13.20 6.50
C PRO A 90 -11.53 -14.61 5.98
N MET A 91 -10.56 -15.54 5.99
CA MET A 91 -10.79 -16.93 5.57
C MET A 91 -11.76 -17.70 6.49
N PHE A 92 -12.30 -17.05 7.53
CA PHE A 92 -13.11 -17.69 8.54
C PHE A 92 -14.54 -17.12 8.58
N ARG A 93 -15.51 -18.03 8.43
CA ARG A 93 -16.94 -17.74 8.67
C ARG A 93 -17.19 -17.74 10.17
N PHE A 94 -17.39 -16.57 10.77
CA PHE A 94 -17.87 -16.49 12.15
C PHE A 94 -19.33 -16.93 12.22
N LYS A 95 -19.65 -17.83 13.16
CA LYS A 95 -21.03 -18.11 13.55
C LYS A 95 -21.58 -16.83 14.20
N LYS A 96 -22.53 -16.17 13.56
CA LYS A 96 -23.31 -15.08 14.15
C LYS A 96 -24.03 -15.60 15.39
N GLY A 97 -23.58 -15.22 16.58
CA GLY A 97 -24.25 -15.46 17.85
C GLY A 97 -23.59 -14.62 18.94
N GLU A 98 -24.41 -13.91 19.73
CA GLU A 98 -24.21 -13.08 20.96
C GLU A 98 -22.94 -12.22 21.17
N TYR A 99 -21.82 -12.46 20.49
CA TYR A 99 -20.53 -11.79 20.59
C TYR A 99 -20.28 -10.82 19.41
N LEU A 100 -21.31 -10.10 18.98
CA LEU A 100 -21.32 -9.35 17.71
C LEU A 100 -20.19 -8.31 17.53
N ASP A 101 -19.49 -7.93 18.60
CA ASP A 101 -18.38 -6.97 18.55
C ASP A 101 -17.00 -7.55 18.95
N LEU A 102 -16.92 -8.78 19.46
CA LEU A 102 -15.66 -9.35 19.96
C LEU A 102 -15.06 -10.28 18.91
N LEU A 103 -13.89 -9.91 18.39
CA LEU A 103 -13.14 -10.68 17.40
C LEU A 103 -11.90 -11.30 18.05
N PRO A 104 -11.52 -12.54 17.67
CA PRO A 104 -10.25 -13.12 18.08
C PRO A 104 -9.09 -12.24 17.63
N ALA A 105 -8.23 -11.89 18.58
CA ALA A 105 -7.13 -10.99 18.40
C ALA A 105 -6.24 -11.41 17.21
N ASP A 106 -5.90 -12.70 17.19
CA ASP A 106 -4.98 -13.30 16.21
C ASP A 106 -5.48 -13.13 14.76
N ILE A 107 -6.80 -13.26 14.56
CA ILE A 107 -7.44 -13.15 13.23
C ILE A 107 -7.42 -11.70 12.74
N VAL A 108 -7.70 -10.76 13.63
CA VAL A 108 -7.67 -9.33 13.28
C VAL A 108 -6.24 -8.89 12.97
N TRP A 109 -5.26 -9.36 13.73
CA TRP A 109 -3.85 -9.09 13.43
C TRP A 109 -3.43 -9.65 12.07
N GLU A 110 -3.84 -10.88 11.76
CA GLU A 110 -3.61 -11.49 10.45
C GLU A 110 -4.25 -10.64 9.33
N GLN A 111 -5.49 -10.19 9.52
CA GLN A 111 -6.19 -9.35 8.55
C GLN A 111 -5.50 -7.99 8.35
N LEU A 112 -5.08 -7.32 9.43
CA LEU A 112 -4.34 -6.06 9.37
C LEU A 112 -3.01 -6.23 8.63
N SER A 113 -2.28 -7.33 8.90
CA SER A 113 -1.02 -7.63 8.22
C SER A 113 -1.22 -7.85 6.71
N ARG A 114 -2.28 -8.56 6.33
CA ARG A 114 -2.64 -8.82 4.93
C ARG A 114 -3.04 -7.53 4.20
N GLN A 115 -3.77 -6.65 4.88
CA GLN A 115 -4.13 -5.33 4.34
C GLN A 115 -2.90 -4.44 4.17
N ALA A 116 -2.00 -4.40 5.16
CA ALA A 116 -0.74 -3.66 5.07
C ALA A 116 0.12 -4.15 3.90
N LEU A 117 0.27 -5.46 3.73
CA LEU A 117 0.98 -6.05 2.59
C LEU A 117 0.30 -5.74 1.27
N GLY A 118 -1.03 -5.83 1.20
CA GLY A 118 -1.81 -5.47 0.01
C GLY A 118 -1.59 -4.02 -0.40
N MET A 119 -1.65 -3.09 0.55
CA MET A 119 -1.37 -1.66 0.31
C MET A 119 0.04 -1.43 -0.23
N LEU A 120 1.06 -2.06 0.35
CA LEU A 120 2.44 -1.95 -0.10
C LEU A 120 2.62 -2.51 -1.51
N LEU A 121 2.11 -3.72 -1.77
CA LEU A 121 2.16 -4.36 -3.08
C LEU A 121 1.48 -3.51 -4.14
N GLY A 122 0.29 -2.99 -3.84
CA GLY A 122 -0.44 -2.11 -4.74
C GLY A 122 0.33 -0.82 -5.01
N ALA A 123 0.89 -0.17 -3.99
CA ALA A 123 1.69 1.04 -4.13
C ALA A 123 2.90 0.81 -5.07
N PHE A 124 3.64 -0.28 -4.87
CA PHE A 124 4.80 -0.60 -5.71
C PHE A 124 4.41 -0.99 -7.12
N LEU A 125 3.36 -1.81 -7.28
CA LEU A 125 2.88 -2.20 -8.60
C LEU A 125 2.55 -0.97 -9.46
N PHE A 126 1.86 0.02 -8.89
CA PHE A 126 1.48 1.23 -9.62
C PHE A 126 2.66 2.18 -9.84
N LEU A 127 3.56 2.33 -8.86
CA LEU A 127 4.76 3.16 -9.02
C LEU A 127 5.70 2.63 -10.11
N TYR A 128 5.79 1.30 -10.26
CA TYR A 128 6.66 0.62 -11.22
C TYR A 128 5.91 0.07 -12.44
N TRP A 129 4.60 0.34 -12.56
CA TRP A 129 3.77 -0.13 -13.68
C TRP A 129 4.34 0.20 -15.06
N PRO A 130 4.86 1.43 -15.31
CA PRO A 130 5.46 1.75 -16.60
C PRO A 130 6.67 0.86 -16.96
N GLU A 131 7.51 0.54 -15.97
CA GLU A 131 8.66 -0.33 -16.13
C GLU A 131 8.26 -1.80 -16.32
N ILE A 132 7.27 -2.28 -15.57
CA ILE A 132 6.68 -3.62 -15.74
C ILE A 132 6.10 -3.76 -17.15
N GLY A 133 5.35 -2.78 -17.63
CA GLY A 133 4.79 -2.77 -18.98
C GLY A 133 5.87 -2.77 -20.07
N ARG A 134 6.97 -2.03 -19.88
CA ARG A 134 8.13 -2.08 -20.80
C ARG A 134 8.80 -3.45 -20.81
N PHE A 135 9.00 -4.06 -19.65
CA PHE A 135 9.58 -5.39 -19.53
C PHE A 135 8.70 -6.45 -20.23
N LEU A 136 7.39 -6.45 -19.97
CA LEU A 136 6.43 -7.36 -20.61
C LEU A 136 6.36 -7.17 -22.13
N ASN A 137 6.45 -5.92 -22.61
CA ASN A 137 6.54 -5.64 -24.05
C ASN A 137 7.85 -6.12 -24.67
N SER A 138 8.97 -6.05 -23.93
CA SER A 138 10.26 -6.56 -24.40
C SER A 138 10.28 -8.08 -24.51
N LEU A 139 9.59 -8.79 -23.59
CA LEU A 139 9.41 -10.26 -23.65
C LEU A 139 8.52 -10.69 -24.81
N ASN A 140 7.52 -9.89 -25.18
CA ASN A 140 6.63 -10.15 -26.31
C ASN A 140 7.26 -9.80 -27.68
N GLY A 141 8.58 -9.60 -27.76
CA GLY A 141 9.28 -9.36 -29.02
C GLY A 141 8.96 -8.02 -29.69
N LYS A 142 8.23 -7.12 -29.03
CA LYS A 142 8.01 -5.75 -29.52
C LYS A 142 9.24 -4.89 -29.19
N HIS A 143 10.39 -5.22 -29.77
CA HIS A 143 11.45 -4.23 -30.01
C HIS A 143 10.97 -3.29 -31.12
N SER A 144 10.05 -2.39 -30.75
CA SER A 144 9.84 -1.20 -31.55
C SER A 144 10.91 -0.21 -31.14
N ASP A 145 11.90 -0.03 -32.01
CA ASP A 145 12.95 1.00 -31.95
C ASP A 145 12.42 2.44 -31.77
N ALA A 146 11.10 2.63 -31.71
CA ALA A 146 10.47 3.91 -31.39
C ALA A 146 10.49 4.30 -29.90
N LEU A 147 10.78 3.36 -28.98
CA LEU A 147 10.75 3.61 -27.51
C LEU A 147 12.13 3.72 -26.85
N THR A 148 13.21 3.45 -27.59
CA THR A 148 14.61 3.63 -27.19
C THR A 148 15.25 4.90 -27.74
N ALA A 149 14.52 5.72 -28.52
CA ALA A 149 15.02 7.01 -28.95
C ALA A 149 15.46 7.82 -27.70
N PRO A 150 16.75 8.18 -27.56
CA PRO A 150 17.12 9.29 -26.71
C PRO A 150 16.27 10.48 -27.14
N ARG A 151 15.83 11.34 -26.21
CA ARG A 151 15.29 12.64 -26.61
C ARG A 151 16.33 13.28 -27.53
N SER A 152 16.01 13.41 -28.82
CA SER A 152 16.93 13.94 -29.81
C SER A 152 17.38 15.34 -29.35
N PRO A 153 18.68 15.62 -29.26
CA PRO A 153 19.19 16.97 -29.08
C PRO A 153 19.09 17.67 -30.43
N SER A 154 17.89 18.10 -30.80
CA SER A 154 17.67 18.89 -32.02
C SER A 154 16.77 20.11 -31.79
N GLU A 155 16.67 20.59 -30.54
CA GLU A 155 16.26 21.98 -30.24
C GLU A 155 17.48 22.94 -30.24
N SER A 156 18.49 22.65 -31.06
CA SER A 156 19.58 23.58 -31.34
C SER A 156 19.77 23.66 -32.84
N HIS A 157 18.87 24.35 -33.55
CA HIS A 157 19.21 25.11 -34.76
C HIS A 157 17.99 25.90 -35.25
N GLY A 158 18.09 27.23 -35.13
CA GLY A 158 17.70 28.16 -36.18
C GLY A 158 16.22 28.31 -36.50
N SER A 159 15.64 29.42 -36.05
CA SER A 159 14.71 30.18 -36.87
C SER A 159 15.06 31.66 -36.75
N SER A 160 15.72 32.10 -37.83
CA SER A 160 15.86 33.43 -38.46
C SER A 160 15.51 34.69 -37.69
#